data_AF-A0A086ZLW8-F1
#
_entry.id   AF-A0A086ZLW8-F1
#
_cell.length_a   1.000
_cell.length_b   1.000
_cell.length_c   1.000
_cell.angle_alpha   90.00
_cell.angle_beta   90.00
_cell.angle_gamma   90.00
#
_symmetry.space_group_name_H-M   'P 1'
#
loop_
_entity.id
_entity.type
_entity.pdbx_description
1 polymer ?
#
loop_
_entity_poly.entity_id
_entity_poly.type
_entity_poly.pdbx_seq_one_letter_code
_entity_poly.pdbx_strand_id
1 'polypeptide(L)' 'MQPLMIEPPAPPIALTPLLACDPATDPDILWHIAREAPELRRWLVANPNADAALLEYVAQAGGPGVNVALTVLLEG' A
#
# COMPACT_ATOMS: atom_id res chain seq x y z
N MET A 1 10.22 11.53 34.68
CA MET A 1 9.60 11.22 33.38
C MET A 1 10.73 11.04 32.39
N GLN A 2 11.08 9.79 32.06
CA GLN A 2 12.17 9.53 31.12
C GLN A 2 11.67 9.82 29.69
N PRO A 3 12.42 10.51 28.84
CA PRO A 3 12.00 10.69 27.45
C PRO A 3 12.02 9.32 26.76
N LEU A 4 10.86 8.90 26.24
CA LEU A 4 10.79 7.79 25.30
C LEU A 4 11.61 8.20 24.07
N MET A 5 12.85 7.72 23.98
CA MET A 5 13.64 7.83 22.76
C MET A 5 12.93 6.97 21.70
N ILE A 6 12.18 7.62 20.81
CA ILE A 6 11.70 7.00 19.58
C ILE A 6 12.90 6.85 18.65
N GLU A 7 13.51 5.67 18.67
CA GLU A 7 14.55 5.35 17.69
C GLU A 7 13.93 5.40 16.29
N PRO A 8 14.54 6.14 15.34
CA PRO A 8 14.05 6.16 13.97
C PRO A 8 14.11 4.74 13.40
N PRO A 9 13.11 4.32 12.60
CA PRO A 9 13.09 2.97 12.03
C PRO A 9 14.36 2.72 11.22
N ALA A 10 14.94 1.53 11.38
CA ALA A 10 16.15 1.14 10.68
C ALA A 10 15.94 1.16 9.15
N PRO A 11 16.85 1.77 8.37
CA PRO A 11 16.76 1.76 6.91
C PRO A 11 17.21 0.41 6.30
N PRO A 12 16.71 0.05 5.09
CA PRO A 12 15.62 0.70 4.36
C PRO A 12 14.25 0.31 4.92
N ILE A 13 13.28 1.22 4.83
CA ILE A 13 11.89 0.94 5.20
C ILE A 13 11.42 -0.26 4.37
N ALA A 14 11.14 -1.38 5.03
CA ALA A 14 10.62 -2.55 4.36
C ALA A 14 9.22 -2.24 3.78
N LEU A 15 9.00 -2.60 2.52
CA LEU A 15 7.65 -2.56 1.95
C LEU A 15 6.82 -3.66 2.64
N THR A 16 5.73 -3.25 3.29
CA THR A 16 4.89 -4.15 4.07
C THR A 16 3.41 -3.89 3.78
N PRO A 17 2.51 -4.84 4.06
CA PRO A 17 1.06 -4.62 3.96
C PRO A 17 0.58 -3.43 4.78
N LEU A 18 1.15 -3.22 5.98
CA LEU A 18 0.81 -2.10 6.84
C LEU A 18 1.16 -0.77 6.17
N LEU A 19 2.36 -0.66 5.61
CA LEU A 19 2.77 0.52 4.84
C LEU A 19 1.86 0.73 3.62
N ALA A 20 1.49 -0.34 2.93
CA ALA A 20 0.64 -0.29 1.74
C ALA A 20 -0.79 0.19 2.04
N CYS A 21 -1.32 -0.05 3.25
CA CYS A 21 -2.66 0.40 3.67
C CYS A 21 -2.66 1.70 4.51
N ASP A 22 -1.50 2.20 4.93
CA ASP A 22 -1.42 3.34 5.84
C ASP A 22 -1.85 4.65 5.15
N PRO A 23 -2.84 5.41 5.69
CA PRO A 23 -3.27 6.69 5.15
C PRO A 23 -2.22 7.80 5.24
N ALA A 24 -1.12 7.60 5.96
CA ALA A 24 0.01 8.53 5.99
C ALA A 24 1.08 8.20 4.92
N THR A 25 0.94 7.07 4.21
CA THR A 25 1.90 6.70 3.16
C THR A 25 1.77 7.65 1.97
N ASP A 26 2.92 8.16 1.55
CA ASP A 26 3.04 9.09 0.43
C ASP A 26 2.67 8.41 -0.90
N PRO A 27 1.95 9.09 -1.82
CA PRO A 27 1.57 8.53 -3.12
C PRO A 27 2.74 7.98 -3.93
N ASP A 28 3.92 8.60 -3.90
CA ASP A 28 5.09 8.09 -4.63
C ASP A 28 5.54 6.71 -4.10
N ILE A 29 5.41 6.48 -2.79
CA ILE A 29 5.69 5.19 -2.17
C ILE A 29 4.64 4.15 -2.56
N LEU A 30 3.37 4.54 -2.67
CA LEU A 30 2.32 3.64 -3.14
C LEU A 30 2.56 3.18 -4.59
N TRP A 31 2.97 4.10 -5.47
CA TRP A 31 3.39 3.77 -6.84
C TRP A 31 4.63 2.87 -6.87
N HIS A 32 5.58 3.09 -5.97
CA HIS A 32 6.75 2.22 -5.83
C HIS A 32 6.34 0.79 -5.42
N ILE A 33 5.46 0.64 -4.42
CA ILE A 33 4.89 -0.65 -4.02
C ILE A 33 4.18 -1.32 -5.20
N ALA A 34 3.37 -0.57 -5.95
CA ALA A 34 2.61 -1.11 -7.08
C ALA A 34 3.52 -1.69 -8.17
N ARG A 35 4.71 -1.10 -8.37
CA ARG A 35 5.65 -1.54 -9.40
C ARG A 35 6.54 -2.67 -8.92
N GLU A 36 7.10 -2.54 -7.71
CA GLU A 36 8.18 -3.39 -7.25
C GLU A 36 7.72 -4.57 -6.37
N ALA A 37 6.51 -4.52 -5.79
CA ALA A 37 6.00 -5.55 -4.88
C ALA A 37 4.61 -6.07 -5.30
N PRO A 38 4.53 -6.98 -6.31
CA PRO A 38 3.27 -7.53 -6.80
C PRO A 38 2.40 -8.18 -5.72
N GLU A 39 3.00 -8.84 -4.74
CA GLU A 39 2.33 -9.46 -3.60
C GLU A 39 1.64 -8.45 -2.67
N LEU A 40 2.05 -7.18 -2.71
CA LEU A 40 1.49 -6.13 -1.85
C LEU A 40 0.35 -5.35 -2.52
N ARG A 41 0.16 -5.45 -3.84
CA ARG A 41 -0.83 -4.66 -4.59
C ARG A 41 -2.26 -4.79 -4.07
N ARG A 42 -2.64 -5.97 -3.57
CA ARG A 42 -3.98 -6.18 -2.98
C ARG A 42 -4.28 -5.28 -1.79
N TRP A 43 -3.24 -4.81 -1.10
CA TRP A 43 -3.36 -3.95 0.08
C TRP A 43 -3.51 -2.48 -0.33
N LEU A 44 -2.97 -2.08 -1.49
CA LEU A 44 -3.15 -0.72 -2.03
C LEU A 44 -4.62 -0.38 -2.28
N VAL A 45 -5.44 -1.39 -2.60
CA VAL A 45 -6.89 -1.25 -2.78
C VAL A 45 -7.59 -0.70 -1.52
N ALA A 46 -7.05 -0.98 -0.34
CA ALA A 46 -7.60 -0.52 0.94
C ALA A 46 -6.98 0.81 1.40
N ASN A 47 -6.03 1.38 0.67
CA ASN A 47 -5.38 2.63 1.05
C ASN A 47 -6.23 3.84 0.60
N PRO A 48 -6.65 4.73 1.52
CA PRO A 48 -7.44 5.91 1.15
C PRO A 48 -6.67 6.95 0.31
N ASN A 49 -5.33 6.93 0.33
CA ASN A 49 -4.51 7.76 -0.55
C ASN A 49 -4.26 7.14 -1.93
N ALA A 50 -4.72 5.91 -2.16
CA ALA A 50 -4.63 5.32 -3.49
C ALA A 50 -5.65 5.97 -4.42
N ASP A 51 -5.14 6.84 -5.31
CA ASP A 51 -5.96 7.53 -6.27
C ASP A 51 -6.46 6.59 -7.39
N ALA A 52 -7.40 7.08 -8.19
CA ALA A 52 -8.01 6.29 -9.26
C ALA A 52 -6.98 5.74 -10.25
N ALA A 53 -5.97 6.52 -10.66
CA ALA A 53 -4.97 6.08 -11.62
C ALA A 53 -4.11 4.95 -11.05
N LEU A 54 -3.79 5.01 -9.75
CA LEU A 54 -3.08 3.93 -9.06
C LEU A 54 -3.93 2.66 -9.00
N LEU A 55 -5.21 2.77 -8.63
CA LEU A 55 -6.12 1.62 -8.57
C LEU A 55 -6.35 0.99 -9.95
N GLU A 56 -6.49 1.81 -10.99
CA GLU A 56 -6.58 1.36 -12.39
C GLU A 56 -5.31 0.62 -12.82
N TYR A 57 -4.14 1.15 -12.49
CA TYR A 57 -2.87 0.46 -12.75
C TYR A 57 -2.81 -0.88 -12.02
N VAL A 58 -3.18 -0.93 -10.74
CA VAL A 58 -3.19 -2.17 -9.95
C VAL A 58 -4.17 -3.19 -10.55
N ALA A 59 -5.35 -2.76 -11.00
CA ALA A 59 -6.32 -3.63 -11.66
C ALA A 59 -5.78 -4.23 -12.96
N GLN A 60 -5.06 -3.45 -13.76
CA GLN A 60 -4.49 -3.89 -15.05
C GLN A 60 -3.24 -4.76 -14.85
N ALA A 61 -2.35 -4.36 -13.94
CA ALA A 61 -1.11 -5.07 -13.64
C ALA A 61 -1.37 -6.37 -12.86
N GLY A 62 -2.51 -6.47 -12.18
CA GLY A 62 -2.93 -7.61 -11.38
C GLY A 62 -1.97 -7.90 -10.23
N GLY A 63 -2.09 -9.10 -9.66
CA GLY A 63 -1.27 -9.54 -8.53
C GLY A 63 -2.06 -10.52 -7.67
N PRO A 64 -1.40 -11.25 -6.75
CA PRO A 64 -2.07 -12.21 -5.89
C PRO A 64 -3.17 -11.54 -5.07
N GLY A 65 -4.43 -11.92 -5.31
CA GLY A 65 -5.60 -11.43 -4.57
C GLY A 65 -6.08 -10.01 -4.92
N VAL A 66 -5.51 -9.34 -5.93
CA VAL A 66 -5.92 -7.98 -6.34
C VAL A 66 -7.38 -7.94 -6.79
N ASN A 67 -7.80 -8.85 -7.66
CA ASN A 67 -9.18 -8.89 -8.15
C ASN A 67 -10.19 -9.08 -7.01
N VAL A 68 -9.87 -9.96 -6.06
CA VAL A 68 -10.72 -10.18 -4.87
C VAL A 68 -10.83 -8.91 -4.05
N ALA A 69 -9.70 -8.22 -3.81
CA ALA A 69 -9.69 -6.97 -3.05
C ALA A 69 -10.52 -5.88 -3.74
N LEU A 70 -10.38 -5.73 -5.07
CA LEU A 70 -11.16 -4.77 -5.86
C LEU A 70 -12.66 -5.10 -5.84
N THR A 71 -13.04 -6.37 -6.00
CA THR A 71 -14.44 -6.78 -5.89
C THR A 71 -15.02 -6.42 -4.53
N VAL A 72 -14.30 -6.68 -3.43
CA VAL A 72 -14.78 -6.30 -2.09
C VAL A 72 -14.91 -4.79 -1.93
N LEU A 73 -13.99 -4.00 -2.49
CA LEU A 73 -14.08 -2.54 -2.44
C LEU A 73 -15.29 -1.99 -3.21
N LEU A 74 -15.60 -2.58 -4.38
CA LEU A 74 -16.63 -2.09 -5.28
C LEU A 74 -18.04 -2.57 -4.91
N GLU A 75 -18.15 -3.75 -4.30
CA GLU A 75 -19.42 -4.38 -3.90
C GLU A 75 -19.74 -4.16 -2.40
N GLY A 76 -18.82 -3.56 -1.64
CA GLY A 76 -18.90 -3.35 -0.19
C GLY A 76 -19.56 -2.06 0.26
#